data_AF-A0A5J5KAW7-F1
#
_entry.id   AF-A0A5J5KAW7-F1
#
_cell.length_a   1.000
_cell.length_b   1.000
_cell.length_c   1.000
_cell.angle_alpha   90.00
_cell.angle_beta   90.00
_cell.angle_gamma   90.00
#
_symmetry.space_group_name_H-M   'P 1'
#
loop_
_entity.id
_entity.type
_entity.pdbx_description
1 polymer ?
#
loop_
_entity_poly.entity_id
_entity_poly.type
_entity_poly.pdbx_seq_one_letter_code
_entity_poly.pdbx_strand_id
1 'polypeptide(L)'
;MPGLDHEMPIALIHNRPETALELLHVATGKPIPPFTAARVEAVDSSQPVPVERRADSVVVVRDEKGKATMAVIVEVQRGRPHRRAHLPRAHGDVGRGPRRGGR
;
A
#
# COMPACT_ATOMS: atom_id res chain seq x y z
N MET A 1 6.91 -3.49 -22.25
CA MET A 1 7.81 -2.47 -21.68
C MET A 1 6.97 -1.44 -20.94
N PRO A 2 7.42 -0.92 -19.80
CA PRO A 2 6.74 0.21 -19.18
C PRO A 2 6.76 1.41 -20.15
N GLY A 3 5.58 1.94 -20.49
CA GLY A 3 5.45 3.19 -21.23
C GLY A 3 5.40 4.41 -20.30
N LEU A 4 5.37 5.60 -20.92
CA LEU A 4 5.37 6.91 -20.25
C LEU A 4 4.37 7.02 -19.09
N ASP A 5 3.19 6.41 -19.21
CA ASP A 5 2.15 6.45 -18.17
C ASP A 5 2.57 5.82 -16.82
N HIS A 6 3.62 4.99 -16.80
CA HIS A 6 4.20 4.44 -15.57
C HIS A 6 5.46 5.17 -15.14
N GLU A 7 6.33 5.45 -16.10
CA GLU A 7 7.60 6.11 -15.84
C GLU A 7 7.42 7.55 -15.35
N MET A 8 6.45 8.29 -15.90
CA MET A 8 6.25 9.69 -15.54
C MET A 8 5.78 9.88 -14.09
N PRO A 9 4.77 9.14 -13.57
CA PRO A 9 4.42 9.21 -12.15
C PRO A 9 5.56 8.77 -11.22
N ILE A 10 6.35 7.77 -11.61
CA ILE A 10 7.51 7.32 -10.82
C ILE A 10 8.58 8.42 -10.78
N ALA A 11 8.89 9.01 -11.94
CA ALA A 11 9.85 10.10 -12.04
C ALA A 11 9.44 11.32 -11.20
N LEU A 12 8.15 11.64 -11.13
CA LEU A 12 7.64 12.71 -10.27
C LEU A 12 7.99 12.47 -8.80
N ILE A 13 7.83 11.24 -8.31
CA ILE A 13 8.08 10.87 -6.92
C ILE A 13 9.58 10.75 -6.63
N HIS A 14 10.35 10.20 -7.57
CA HIS A 14 11.81 10.19 -7.48
C HIS A 14 12.40 11.59 -7.37
N ASN A 15 11.88 12.55 -8.13
CA ASN A 15 12.38 13.93 -8.13
C ASN A 15 11.97 14.71 -6.88
N ARG A 16 10.81 14.41 -6.29
CA ARG A 16 10.33 15.06 -5.06
C ARG A 16 9.55 14.08 -4.19
N PRO A 17 10.23 13.31 -3.31
CA PRO A 17 9.61 12.24 -2.51
C PRO A 17 8.45 12.69 -1.63
N GLU A 18 8.44 13.94 -1.19
CA GLU A 18 7.37 14.56 -0.41
C GLU A 18 6.03 14.54 -1.15
N THR A 19 6.05 14.53 -2.48
CA THR A 19 4.83 14.45 -3.32
C THR A 19 4.02 13.20 -2.99
N ALA A 20 4.67 12.08 -2.62
CA ALA A 20 3.94 10.87 -2.21
C ALA A 20 3.15 11.08 -0.91
N LEU A 21 3.68 11.89 0.02
CA LEU A 21 3.01 12.23 1.27
C LEU A 21 1.83 13.17 1.04
N GLU A 22 2.02 14.17 0.19
CA GLU A 22 0.96 15.10 -0.21
C GLU A 22 -0.20 14.34 -0.89
N LEU A 23 0.10 13.44 -1.82
CA LEU A 23 -0.89 12.60 -2.47
C LEU A 23 -1.62 11.68 -1.48
N LEU A 24 -0.90 11.08 -0.52
CA LEU A 24 -1.50 10.26 0.53
C LEU A 24 -2.46 11.08 1.40
N HIS A 25 -2.07 12.30 1.77
CA HIS A 25 -2.91 13.21 2.54
C HIS A 25 -4.17 13.58 1.75
N VAL A 26 -4.04 14.02 0.49
CA VAL A 26 -5.17 14.39 -0.36
C VAL A 26 -6.12 13.21 -0.57
N ALA A 27 -5.59 12.01 -0.81
CA ALA A 27 -6.41 10.83 -1.09
C ALA A 27 -7.14 10.27 0.15
N THR A 28 -6.58 10.43 1.35
CA THR A 28 -7.09 9.78 2.57
C THR A 28 -7.57 10.74 3.65
N GLY A 29 -7.27 12.03 3.54
CA GLY A 29 -7.50 13.04 4.57
C GLY A 29 -6.67 12.86 5.84
N LYS A 30 -5.79 11.85 5.91
CA LYS A 30 -5.02 11.54 7.12
C LYS A 30 -3.88 12.53 7.31
N PRO A 31 -3.62 12.99 8.55
CA PRO A 31 -2.50 13.87 8.82
C PRO A 31 -1.18 13.14 8.57
N ILE A 32 -0.21 13.86 8.01
CA ILE A 32 1.17 13.37 7.85
C ILE A 32 1.92 13.68 9.16
N PRO A 33 2.59 12.68 9.79
CA PRO A 33 3.39 12.93 10.98
C PRO A 33 4.49 13.97 10.71
N PRO A 34 4.95 14.74 11.71
CA PRO A 34 6.09 15.64 11.56
C PRO A 34 7.33 14.89 11.05
N PHE A 35 8.03 15.49 10.09
CA PHE A 35 9.21 14.91 9.47
C PHE A 35 10.19 15.99 9.02
N THR A 36 11.46 15.61 8.90
CA THR A 36 12.54 16.47 8.38
C THR A 36 13.01 16.05 7.00
N ALA A 37 12.80 14.79 6.61
CA ALA A 37 13.16 14.30 5.29
C ALA A 37 12.25 13.16 4.83
N ALA A 38 11.94 13.18 3.53
CA ALA A 38 11.40 12.06 2.79
C ALA A 38 12.44 11.59 1.78
N ARG A 39 12.65 10.27 1.65
CA ARG A 39 13.63 9.70 0.72
C ARG A 39 13.05 8.48 0.02
N VAL A 40 13.36 8.32 -1.25
CA VAL A 40 13.17 7.03 -1.94
C VAL A 40 14.22 6.06 -1.40
N GLU A 41 13.77 4.90 -0.95
CA GLU A 41 14.60 3.81 -0.47
C GLU A 41 14.41 2.57 -1.37
N ALA A 42 15.23 1.54 -1.15
CA ALA A 42 15.16 0.30 -1.92
C ALA A 42 13.74 -0.28 -1.91
N VAL A 43 13.24 -0.57 -3.12
CA VAL A 43 11.88 -1.08 -3.39
C VAL A 43 11.72 -2.59 -3.16
N ASP A 44 12.82 -3.27 -2.81
CA ASP A 44 12.84 -4.71 -2.60
C ASP A 44 12.39 -5.05 -1.17
N SER A 45 11.21 -5.68 -1.02
CA SER A 45 10.71 -6.15 0.27
C SER A 45 11.12 -7.61 0.53
N SER A 46 12.05 -7.83 1.46
CA SER A 46 12.58 -9.16 1.79
C SER A 46 11.67 -9.94 2.76
N GLN A 47 10.61 -10.58 2.27
CA GLN A 47 9.93 -11.65 3.01
C GLN A 47 10.59 -13.01 2.73
N PRO A 48 10.88 -13.85 3.74
CA PRO A 48 11.69 -15.07 3.60
C PRO A 48 10.97 -16.31 3.01
N VAL A 49 9.91 -16.13 2.21
CA VAL A 49 9.25 -17.19 1.43
C VAL A 49 9.03 -16.62 0.02
N PRO A 50 9.44 -17.29 -1.07
CA PRO A 50 9.81 -16.63 -2.33
C PRO A 50 8.61 -16.04 -3.07
N VAL A 51 8.27 -14.80 -2.72
CA VAL A 51 7.69 -13.79 -3.61
C VAL A 51 8.34 -12.47 -3.21
N GLU A 52 9.50 -12.16 -3.79
CA GLU A 52 10.04 -10.80 -3.74
C GLU A 52 8.96 -9.85 -4.29
N ARG A 53 8.44 -8.98 -3.42
CA ARG A 53 7.50 -7.93 -3.84
C ARG A 53 8.34 -6.69 -4.15
N ARG A 54 8.36 -6.33 -5.42
CA ARG A 54 9.00 -5.11 -5.94
C ARG A 54 7.92 -4.05 -6.09
N ALA A 55 8.08 -2.97 -5.35
CA ALA A 55 7.24 -1.78 -5.52
C ALA A 55 7.81 -0.88 -6.62
N ASP A 56 6.98 0.00 -7.18
CA ASP A 56 7.46 1.04 -8.09
C ASP A 56 8.29 2.10 -7.36
N SER A 57 7.91 2.45 -6.11
CA SER A 57 8.71 3.30 -5.23
C SER A 57 8.35 3.08 -3.75
N VAL A 58 9.34 3.19 -2.86
CA VAL A 58 9.12 3.23 -1.41
C VAL A 58 9.68 4.54 -0.89
N VAL A 59 8.82 5.39 -0.34
CA VAL A 59 9.22 6.62 0.33
C VAL A 59 9.22 6.40 1.83
N VAL A 60 10.38 6.57 2.47
CA VAL A 60 10.53 6.49 3.92
C VAL A 60 10.64 7.89 4.50
N VAL A 61 9.79 8.14 5.50
CA VAL A 61 9.74 9.38 6.26
C VAL A 61 10.55 9.21 7.53
N ARG A 62 11.40 10.18 7.83
CA ARG A 62 12.26 10.18 9.00
C ARG A 62 12.04 11.44 9.85
N ASP A 63 12.13 11.26 11.16
CA ASP A 63 12.12 12.37 12.11
C ASP A 63 13.47 13.09 12.18
N GLU A 64 13.55 14.13 13.01
CA GLU A 64 14.76 14.92 13.25
C GLU A 64 15.96 14.07 13.71
N LYS A 65 15.70 12.94 14.37
CA LYS A 65 16.74 12.01 14.86
C LYS A 65 17.11 10.94 13.82
N GLY A 66 16.52 11.00 12.62
CA GLY A 66 16.72 10.05 11.54
C GLY A 66 15.95 8.73 11.69
N LYS A 67 15.10 8.60 12.71
CA LYS A 67 14.30 7.40 12.94
C LYS A 67 13.17 7.34 11.90
N ALA A 68 13.00 6.18 11.27
CA ALA A 68 11.89 5.94 10.36
C ALA A 68 10.57 5.94 11.15
N THR A 69 9.63 6.80 10.74
CA THR A 69 8.33 6.96 11.39
C THR A 69 7.18 6.43 10.54
N MET A 70 7.33 6.47 9.22
CA MET A 70 6.33 6.01 8.26
C MET A 70 7.01 5.57 6.95
N ALA A 71 6.41 4.60 6.28
CA ALA A 71 6.76 4.22 4.92
C ALA A 71 5.51 4.31 4.03
N VAL A 72 5.67 4.88 2.84
CA VAL A 72 4.65 4.95 1.79
C VAL A 72 5.10 4.11 0.62
N ILE A 73 4.33 3.06 0.32
CA ILE A 73 4.54 2.22 -0.85
C ILE A 73 3.72 2.80 -1.99
N VAL A 74 4.38 3.09 -3.11
CA VAL A 74 3.76 3.65 -4.30
C VAL A 74 3.75 2.60 -5.40
N GLU A 75 2.58 2.41 -6.01
CA GLU A 75 2.35 1.50 -7.13
C GLU A 75 1.51 2.22 -8.19
N VAL A 76 2.02 2.32 -9.42
CA VAL A 76 1.30 2.93 -10.54
C VAL A 76 0.30 1.92 -11.12
N GLN A 77 -0.97 2.09 -10.76
CA GLN A 77 -2.05 1.23 -11.24
C GLN A 77 -2.40 1.55 -12.70
N ARG A 78 -2.35 0.53 -13.58
CA ARG A 78 -2.81 0.62 -14.97
C ARG A 78 -4.14 -0.12 -15.15
N GLY A 79 -5.22 0.63 -15.41
CA GLY A 79 -6.54 0.08 -15.72
C GLY A 79 -7.26 -0.59 -14.54
N ARG A 80 -8.55 -0.91 -14.74
CA ARG A 80 -9.39 -1.53 -13.71
C ARG A 80 -8.82 -2.90 -13.36
N PRO A 81 -8.58 -3.23 -12.06
CA PRO A 81 -8.12 -4.55 -11.70
C PRO A 81 -9.16 -5.58 -12.16
N HIS A 82 -8.73 -6.59 -12.92
CA HIS A 82 -9.56 -7.76 -13.17
C HIS A 82 -9.75 -8.46 -11.82
N ARG A 83 -10.87 -8.17 -11.15
CA ARG A 83 -11.20 -8.68 -9.83
C ARG A 83 -11.33 -10.20 -9.89
N ARG A 84 -10.24 -10.96 -9.76
CA ARG A 84 -10.30 -12.35 -9.30
C ARG A 84 -10.44 -12.28 -7.79
N ALA A 85 -11.65 -12.52 -7.31
CA ALA A 85 -11.95 -12.61 -5.89
C ALA A 85 -11.08 -13.72 -5.26
N HIS A 86 -10.02 -13.35 -4.56
CA HIS A 86 -9.20 -14.25 -3.72
C HIS A 86 -9.19 -13.73 -2.27
N LEU A 87 -10.35 -13.32 -1.78
CA LEU A 87 -10.60 -13.30 -0.34
C LEU A 87 -11.21 -14.65 0.03
N PRO A 88 -10.57 -15.46 0.89
CA PRO A 88 -11.20 -16.62 1.47
C PRO A 88 -12.44 -16.14 2.24
N ARG A 89 -13.58 -16.77 2.01
CA ARG A 89 -14.72 -16.64 2.91
C ARG A 89 -14.26 -17.12 4.29
N ALA A 90 -14.16 -16.19 5.24
CA ALA A 90 -13.96 -16.54 6.64
C ALA A 90 -15.17 -17.35 7.13
N HIS A 91 -14.88 -18.49 7.74
CA HIS A 91 -15.81 -19.27 8.55
C HIS A 91 -16.13 -18.57 9.87
N GLY A 92 -17.35 -18.85 10.38
CA GLY A 92 -17.82 -18.57 11.75
C GLY A 92 -18.73 -17.36 11.80
N ASP A 93 -19.94 -17.38 12.36
CA ASP A 93 -20.69 -18.29 13.23
C ASP A 93 -22.15 -17.73 13.17
N VAL A 94 -23.26 -18.43 13.35
CA VAL A 94 -23.87 -18.82 14.64
C VAL A 94 -25.13 -19.63 14.31
N GLY A 95 -25.34 -20.71 15.05
CA GLY A 95 -26.38 -21.70 14.80
C GLY A 95 -27.84 -21.24 14.92
N ARG A 96 -28.71 -21.99 14.26
CA ARG A 96 -30.05 -22.31 14.75
C ARG A 96 -30.53 -23.60 14.08
N GLY A 97 -30.43 -24.72 14.80
CA GLY A 97 -31.10 -25.96 14.40
C GLY A 97 -32.62 -25.79 14.51
N PRO A 98 -33.42 -26.34 13.58
CA PRO A 98 -34.87 -26.35 13.75
C PRO A 98 -35.22 -27.40 14.79
N ARG A 99 -35.83 -26.95 15.89
CA ARG A 99 -36.47 -27.81 16.89
C ARG A 99 -37.64 -28.55 16.24
N ARG A 100 -37.69 -29.86 16.44
CA ARG A 100 -38.86 -30.70 16.19
C ARG A 100 -40.03 -30.25 17.08
N GLY A 101 -41.21 -30.16 16.48
CA GLY A 101 -42.53 -30.21 17.10
C GLY A 101 -43.51 -30.32 15.93
N GLY A 102 -44.29 -31.38 15.74
CA GLY A 102 -44.90 -32.26 16.74
C GLY A 102 -46.34 -31.83 16.93
N ARG A 103 -47.19 -32.17 15.96
CA ARG A 103 -48.60 -32.62 16.08
C ARG A 103 -49.10 -32.99 14.69
#